data_AF-A0A6G3MM50-F1
#
_entry.id   AF-A0A6G3MM50-F1
#
_cell.length_a   1.000
_cell.length_b   1.000
_cell.length_c   1.000
_cell.angle_alpha   90.00
_cell.angle_beta   90.00
_cell.angle_gamma   90.00
#
_symmetry.space_group_name_H-M   'P 1'
#
loop_
_entity.id
_entity.type
_entity.pdbx_description
1 polymer ?
#
loop_
_entity_poly.entity_id
_entity_poly.type
_entity_poly.pdbx_seq_one_letter_code
_entity_poly.pdbx_strand_id
1 'polypeptide(L)'
;MSTSEEFYKHFHDFTWDFTPDQIAQRTRKIIDQTKNMIDSIVSLPEEKISFNSVVEEMALDEALQEREKNMIGLILSVSPEQSLRDAANSANKIFSDFCIEMEMRIDLYDILNKVREKEKNLPDEQERYLD
;
A
#
# COMPACT_ATOMS: atom_id res chain seq x y z
N MET A 1 19.61 11.31 -18.96
CA MET A 1 19.01 9.97 -19.15
C MET A 1 19.52 9.15 -17.98
N SER A 2 18.72 8.96 -16.93
CA SER A 2 19.17 8.19 -15.76
C SER A 2 19.45 6.76 -16.21
N THR A 3 20.60 6.23 -15.84
CA THR A 3 21.01 4.87 -16.23
C THR A 3 20.28 3.86 -15.35
N SER A 4 20.10 2.62 -15.82
CA SER A 4 19.52 1.54 -15.02
C SER A 4 20.27 1.34 -13.69
N GLU A 5 21.59 1.57 -13.68
CA GLU A 5 22.41 1.51 -12.45
C GLU A 5 22.01 2.54 -11.40
N GLU A 6 21.62 3.74 -11.81
CA GLU A 6 21.18 4.80 -10.90
C GLU A 6 19.82 4.47 -10.28
N PHE A 7 18.92 3.88 -11.06
CA PHE A 7 17.64 3.37 -10.56
C PHE A 7 17.84 2.31 -9.46
N TYR A 8 18.67 1.28 -9.70
CA TYR A 8 18.89 0.22 -8.72
C TYR A 8 19.64 0.67 -7.45
N LYS A 9 20.33 1.82 -7.46
CA LYS A 9 20.89 2.41 -6.23
C LYS A 9 19.81 2.87 -5.26
N HIS A 10 18.71 3.42 -5.79
CA HIS A 10 17.58 3.90 -5.00
C HIS A 10 16.53 2.82 -4.75
N PHE A 11 16.44 1.82 -5.63
CA PHE A 11 15.47 0.72 -5.57
C PHE A 11 16.18 -0.64 -5.57
N HIS A 12 17.01 -0.87 -4.54
CA HIS A 12 17.81 -2.09 -4.43
C HIS A 12 17.00 -3.38 -4.23
N ASP A 13 15.74 -3.27 -3.81
CA ASP A 13 14.81 -4.38 -3.63
C ASP A 13 13.94 -4.66 -4.86
N PHE A 14 14.14 -3.88 -5.93
CA PHE A 14 13.45 -4.03 -7.21
C PHE A 14 14.19 -5.04 -8.11
N THR A 15 13.45 -6.02 -8.63
CA THR A 15 13.96 -7.04 -9.57
C THR A 15 12.87 -7.37 -10.57
N TRP A 16 13.23 -7.92 -11.73
CA TRP A 16 12.28 -8.53 -12.67
C TRP A 16 12.29 -10.06 -12.65
N ASP A 17 13.30 -10.65 -12.00
CA ASP A 17 13.53 -12.09 -11.97
C ASP A 17 12.72 -12.76 -10.85
N PHE A 18 11.39 -12.66 -10.96
CA PHE A 18 10.47 -13.26 -9.98
C PHE A 18 10.26 -14.75 -10.21
N THR A 19 10.08 -15.47 -9.12
CA THR A 19 9.41 -16.78 -9.10
C THR A 19 7.92 -16.63 -8.72
N PRO A 20 7.04 -17.57 -9.12
CA PRO A 20 5.64 -17.57 -8.68
C PRO A 20 5.49 -17.46 -7.15
N ASP A 21 6.34 -18.14 -6.40
CA ASP A 21 6.31 -18.14 -4.93
C ASP A 21 6.69 -16.77 -4.35
N GLN A 22 7.65 -16.07 -4.96
CA GLN A 22 8.04 -14.73 -4.54
C GLN A 22 6.90 -13.73 -4.74
N ILE A 23 6.15 -13.82 -5.84
CA ILE A 23 4.97 -12.97 -6.08
C ILE A 23 3.95 -13.19 -4.96
N ALA A 24 3.66 -14.45 -4.62
CA ALA A 24 2.72 -14.79 -3.56
C ALA A 24 3.22 -14.34 -2.17
N GLN A 25 4.52 -14.48 -1.88
CA GLN A 25 5.11 -14.04 -0.61
C GLN A 25 5.06 -12.52 -0.46
N ARG A 26 5.39 -11.76 -1.51
CA ARG A 26 5.35 -10.29 -1.49
C ARG A 26 3.93 -9.78 -1.30
N THR A 27 2.97 -10.39 -1.99
CA THR A 27 1.53 -10.08 -1.84
C THR A 27 1.06 -10.26 -0.40
N ARG A 28 1.37 -11.42 0.23
CA ARG A 28 1.02 -11.64 1.63
C ARG A 28 1.72 -10.65 2.56
N LYS A 29 3.02 -10.44 2.35
CA LYS A 29 3.83 -9.54 3.19
C LYS A 29 3.23 -8.13 3.23
N ILE A 30 2.90 -7.54 2.07
CA ILE A 30 2.38 -6.17 2.05
C ILE A 30 0.97 -6.10 2.68
N ILE A 31 0.12 -7.10 2.45
CA ILE A 31 -1.21 -7.17 3.08
C ILE A 31 -1.09 -7.26 4.60
N ASP A 32 -0.21 -8.13 5.10
CA ASP A 32 0.01 -8.28 6.54
C ASP A 32 0.59 -6.98 7.14
N GLN A 33 1.46 -6.28 6.41
CA GLN A 33 2.00 -4.99 6.83
C GLN A 33 0.90 -3.93 6.93
N THR A 34 0.07 -3.77 5.91
CA THR A 34 -1.05 -2.82 5.92
C THR A 34 -2.06 -3.13 7.03
N LYS A 35 -2.43 -4.40 7.22
CA LYS A 35 -3.34 -4.81 8.31
C LYS A 35 -2.80 -4.42 9.67
N ASN A 36 -1.52 -4.73 9.94
CA ASN A 36 -0.88 -4.39 11.20
C ASN A 36 -0.77 -2.87 11.41
N MET A 37 -0.50 -2.11 10.35
CA MET A 37 -0.46 -0.65 10.39
C MET A 37 -1.83 -0.08 10.76
N ILE A 38 -2.89 -0.52 10.08
CA ILE A 38 -4.26 -0.08 10.36
C ILE A 38 -4.68 -0.46 11.79
N ASP A 39 -4.40 -1.69 12.22
CA ASP A 39 -4.73 -2.13 13.58
C ASP A 39 -3.96 -1.33 14.65
N SER A 40 -2.74 -0.90 14.32
CA SER A 40 -1.94 0.00 15.18
C SER A 40 -2.56 1.40 15.24
N ILE A 41 -3.01 1.95 14.10
CA ILE A 41 -3.74 3.23 14.03
C ILE A 41 -5.02 3.16 14.85
N VAL A 42 -5.81 2.09 14.69
CA VAL A 42 -7.08 1.90 15.40
C VAL A 42 -6.88 1.80 16.91
N SER A 43 -5.72 1.31 17.34
CA SER A 43 -5.35 1.21 18.75
C SER A 43 -4.69 2.48 19.32
N LEU A 44 -4.54 3.55 18.54
CA LEU A 44 -3.94 4.79 19.03
C LEU A 44 -4.83 5.47 20.08
N PRO A 45 -4.22 5.96 21.19
CA PRO A 45 -4.95 6.79 22.14
C PRO A 45 -5.30 8.14 21.50
N GLU A 46 -6.44 8.71 21.88
CA GLU A 46 -7.02 9.89 21.23
C GLU A 46 -6.09 11.11 21.21
N GLU A 47 -5.25 11.25 22.23
CA GLU A 47 -4.29 12.35 22.33
C GLU A 47 -3.23 12.30 21.23
N LYS A 48 -2.90 11.08 20.76
CA LYS A 48 -1.89 10.83 19.73
C LYS A 48 -2.45 10.89 18.31
N ILE A 49 -3.76 10.92 18.13
CA ILE A 49 -4.38 11.02 16.80
C ILE A 49 -4.04 12.39 16.19
N SER A 50 -3.32 12.38 15.08
CA SER A 50 -2.93 13.54 14.28
C SER A 50 -2.78 13.13 12.81
N PHE A 51 -2.71 14.09 11.89
CA PHE A 51 -2.49 13.83 10.47
C PHE A 51 -1.25 12.97 10.26
N ASN A 52 -0.11 13.34 10.86
CA ASN A 52 1.14 12.59 10.69
C ASN A 52 1.07 11.17 11.28
N SER A 53 0.37 10.97 12.39
CA SER A 53 0.29 9.64 13.02
C SER A 53 -0.66 8.66 12.32
N VAL A 54 -1.56 9.18 11.48
CA VAL A 54 -2.64 8.41 10.85
C VAL A 54 -2.53 8.52 9.34
N VAL A 55 -2.79 9.70 8.79
CA VAL A 55 -2.94 9.95 7.36
C VAL A 55 -1.61 9.82 6.63
N GLU A 56 -0.51 10.34 7.20
CA GLU A 56 0.82 10.20 6.61
C GLU A 56 1.29 8.73 6.58
N GLU A 57 1.10 7.98 7.67
CA GLU A 57 1.42 6.55 7.71
C GLU A 57 0.60 5.74 6.69
N MET A 58 -0.68 6.06 6.53
CA MET A 58 -1.53 5.45 5.50
C MET A 58 -1.06 5.79 4.09
N ALA A 59 -0.71 7.05 3.82
CA ALA A 59 -0.23 7.48 2.51
C ALA A 59 1.12 6.82 2.13
N LEU A 60 2.01 6.65 3.11
CA LEU A 60 3.27 5.95 2.91
C LEU A 60 3.06 4.46 2.62
N ASP A 61 2.14 3.81 3.34
CA ASP A 61 1.78 2.42 3.08
C ASP A 61 1.11 2.24 1.71
N GLU A 62 0.21 3.15 1.31
CA GLU A 62 -0.42 3.17 -0.01
C GLU A 62 0.64 3.26 -1.13
N ALA A 63 1.65 4.13 -0.97
CA ALA A 63 2.74 4.22 -1.93
C ALA A 63 3.54 2.91 -2.07
N LEU A 64 3.76 2.19 -0.96
CA LEU A 64 4.40 0.87 -0.97
C LEU A 64 3.51 -0.19 -1.64
N GLN A 65 2.21 -0.19 -1.35
CA GLN A 65 1.24 -1.07 -1.99
C GLN A 65 1.19 -0.85 -3.50
N GLU A 66 1.08 0.41 -3.94
CA GLU A 66 1.04 0.76 -5.36
C GLU A 66 2.32 0.33 -6.08
N ARG A 67 3.48 0.45 -5.45
CA ARG A 67 4.73 -0.08 -6.00
C ARG A 67 4.65 -1.59 -6.27
N GLU A 68 4.15 -2.38 -5.32
CA GLU A 68 4.00 -3.83 -5.47
C GLU A 68 2.94 -4.19 -6.51
N LYS A 69 1.78 -3.53 -6.48
CA LYS A 69 0.68 -3.75 -7.43
C LYS A 69 1.11 -3.44 -8.87
N ASN A 70 1.81 -2.35 -9.10
CA ASN A 70 2.30 -1.98 -10.42
C ASN A 70 3.28 -3.02 -10.98
N MET A 71 4.17 -3.53 -10.14
CA MET A 71 5.11 -4.57 -10.52
C MET A 71 4.40 -5.88 -10.89
N ILE A 72 3.43 -6.32 -10.08
CA ILE A 72 2.61 -7.51 -10.33
C ILE A 72 1.76 -7.33 -11.60
N GLY A 73 1.16 -6.16 -11.78
CA GLY A 73 0.37 -5.81 -12.96
C GLY A 73 1.19 -5.86 -14.25
N LEU A 74 2.46 -5.44 -14.21
CA LEU A 74 3.33 -5.57 -15.37
C LEU A 74 3.64 -7.04 -15.68
N ILE A 75 4.00 -7.86 -14.67
CA ILE A 75 4.24 -9.30 -14.86
C ILE A 75 3.03 -9.97 -15.50
N LEU A 76 1.83 -9.67 -15.02
CA LEU A 76 0.58 -10.20 -15.58
C LEU A 76 0.42 -9.85 -17.07
N SER A 77 0.79 -8.63 -17.45
CA SER A 77 0.56 -8.09 -18.79
C SER A 77 1.60 -8.52 -19.82
N VAL A 78 2.87 -8.64 -19.43
CA VAL A 78 3.99 -8.79 -20.39
C VAL A 78 4.86 -10.03 -20.19
N SER A 79 4.73 -10.77 -19.08
CA SER A 79 5.58 -11.95 -18.86
C SER A 79 5.31 -13.03 -19.92
N PRO A 80 6.35 -13.60 -20.56
CA PRO A 80 6.17 -14.73 -21.47
C PRO A 80 5.80 -16.03 -20.73
N GLU A 81 6.18 -16.16 -19.47
CA GLU A 81 5.98 -17.35 -18.64
C GLU A 81 4.55 -17.40 -18.09
N GLN A 82 3.81 -18.46 -18.43
CA GLN A 82 2.43 -18.63 -17.98
C GLN A 82 2.32 -18.75 -16.45
N SER A 83 3.23 -19.48 -15.81
CA SER A 83 3.22 -19.66 -14.36
C SER A 83 3.35 -18.35 -13.59
N LEU A 84 4.12 -17.39 -14.13
CA LEU A 84 4.25 -16.05 -13.54
C LEU A 84 2.98 -15.23 -13.72
N ARG A 85 2.34 -15.30 -14.90
CA ARG A 85 1.06 -14.62 -15.14
C ARG A 85 -0.05 -15.17 -14.24
N ASP A 86 -0.11 -16.49 -14.05
CA ASP A 86 -1.10 -17.14 -13.19
C ASP A 86 -0.92 -16.74 -11.71
N ALA A 87 0.33 -16.66 -11.25
CA ALA A 87 0.66 -16.15 -9.92
C ALA A 87 0.29 -14.67 -9.75
N ALA A 88 0.61 -13.83 -10.74
CA ALA A 88 0.27 -12.41 -10.73
C ALA A 88 -1.25 -12.17 -10.76
N ASN A 89 -1.99 -12.96 -11.54
CA ASN A 89 -3.46 -12.89 -11.57
C ASN A 89 -4.07 -13.28 -10.22
N SER A 90 -3.51 -14.32 -9.59
CA SER A 90 -3.93 -14.75 -8.24
C SER A 90 -3.64 -13.67 -7.20
N ALA A 91 -2.46 -13.03 -7.26
CA ALA A 91 -2.10 -11.91 -6.40
C ALA A 91 -3.05 -10.72 -6.58
N ASN A 92 -3.38 -10.34 -7.83
CA ASN A 92 -4.33 -9.26 -8.10
C ASN A 92 -5.71 -9.54 -7.48
N LYS A 93 -6.21 -10.78 -7.59
CA LYS A 93 -7.47 -11.15 -6.94
C LYS A 93 -7.40 -10.98 -5.42
N ILE A 94 -6.32 -11.44 -4.80
CA ILE A 94 -6.10 -11.28 -3.35
C ILE A 94 -6.07 -9.80 -2.95
N PHE A 95 -5.40 -8.94 -3.74
CA PHE A 95 -5.43 -7.49 -3.51
C PHE A 95 -6.83 -6.89 -3.64
N SER A 96 -7.60 -7.29 -4.65
CA SER A 96 -8.98 -6.80 -4.81
C SER A 96 -9.86 -7.18 -3.61
N ASP A 97 -9.79 -8.44 -3.16
CA ASP A 97 -10.53 -8.90 -1.98
C ASP A 97 -10.07 -8.15 -0.71
N PHE A 98 -8.76 -7.90 -0.58
CA PHE A 98 -8.20 -7.12 0.52
C PHE A 98 -8.64 -5.65 0.52
N CYS A 99 -8.66 -4.97 -0.64
CA CYS A 99 -9.13 -3.59 -0.73
C CYS A 99 -10.58 -3.47 -0.25
N ILE A 100 -11.46 -4.40 -0.64
CA ILE A 100 -12.85 -4.43 -0.18
C ILE A 100 -12.91 -4.58 1.34
N GLU A 101 -12.07 -5.42 1.94
CA GLU A 101 -12.00 -5.57 3.40
C GLU A 101 -11.60 -4.26 4.09
N MET A 102 -10.60 -3.55 3.56
CA MET A 102 -10.08 -2.31 4.15
C MET A 102 -11.03 -1.13 3.99
N GLU A 103 -11.71 -1.00 2.85
CA GLU A 103 -12.73 0.03 2.61
C GLU A 103 -13.91 -0.07 3.60
N MET A 104 -14.18 -1.26 4.13
CA MET A 104 -15.27 -1.51 5.07
C MET A 104 -14.89 -1.30 6.55
N ARG A 105 -13.66 -0.85 6.85
CA ARG A 105 -13.17 -0.58 8.21
C ARG A 105 -13.76 0.71 8.80
N ILE A 106 -14.93 0.59 9.41
CA ILE A 106 -15.65 1.71 10.06
C ILE A 106 -14.81 2.34 11.18
N ASP A 107 -14.07 1.52 11.93
CA ASP A 107 -13.17 1.95 12.98
C ASP A 107 -12.04 2.87 12.47
N LEU A 108 -11.51 2.58 11.28
CA LEU A 108 -10.54 3.44 10.61
C LEU A 108 -11.20 4.76 10.15
N TYR A 109 -12.41 4.68 9.57
CA TYR A 109 -13.18 5.85 9.17
C TYR A 109 -13.45 6.82 10.32
N ASP A 110 -13.80 6.29 11.50
CA ASP A 110 -14.02 7.09 12.71
C ASP A 110 -12.75 7.86 13.14
N ILE A 111 -11.56 7.26 12.97
CA ILE A 111 -10.30 7.93 13.27
C ILE A 111 -10.00 9.03 12.26
N LEU A 112 -10.23 8.80 10.97
CA LEU A 112 -10.06 9.83 9.94
C LEU A 112 -10.98 11.03 10.20
N ASN A 113 -12.22 10.80 10.63
CA ASN A 113 -13.13 11.86 11.05
C ASN A 113 -12.57 12.67 12.23
N LYS A 114 -11.98 12.01 13.23
CA LYS A 114 -11.32 12.69 14.37
C LYS A 114 -10.14 13.55 13.91
N VAL A 115 -9.32 13.06 12.97
CA VAL A 115 -8.23 13.84 12.39
C VAL A 115 -8.79 15.11 11.72
N ARG A 116 -9.83 14.96 10.89
CA ARG A 116 -10.48 16.08 10.19
C ARG A 116 -11.07 17.12 11.14
N GLU A 117 -11.63 16.70 12.26
CA GLU A 117 -12.15 17.63 13.28
C GLU A 117 -11.05 18.37 14.03
N LYS A 118 -9.91 17.71 14.28
CA LYS A 118 -8.78 18.24 15.04
C LYS A 118 -7.88 19.16 14.21
N GLU A 119 -7.69 18.87 12.93
CA GLU A 119 -6.70 19.54 12.08
C GLU A 119 -7.37 20.30 10.93
N LYS A 120 -7.62 21.59 11.17
CA LYS A 120 -8.40 22.47 10.26
C LYS A 120 -7.58 23.34 9.32
N ASN A 121 -6.24 23.29 9.40
CA ASN A 121 -5.33 24.16 8.65
C ASN A 121 -4.21 23.33 8.02
N LEU A 122 -4.59 22.35 7.22
CA LEU A 122 -3.65 21.53 6.47
C LEU A 122 -3.28 22.23 5.15
N PRO A 123 -2.10 21.98 4.58
CA PRO A 123 -1.78 22.31 3.19
C PRO A 123 -2.80 21.70 2.20
N ASP A 124 -3.04 22.37 1.08
CA ASP A 124 -4.10 22.02 0.11
C ASP A 124 -4.12 20.54 -0.31
N GLU A 125 -2.96 19.92 -0.55
CA GLU A 125 -2.87 18.50 -0.95
C GLU A 125 -3.19 17.55 0.20
N GLN A 126 -2.80 17.92 1.43
CA GLN A 126 -3.08 17.14 2.63
C GLN A 126 -4.57 17.21 3.00
N GLU A 127 -5.16 18.40 2.90
CA GLU A 127 -6.61 18.59 3.08
C GLU A 127 -7.39 17.76 2.05
N ARG A 128 -7.02 17.85 0.77
CA ARG A 128 -7.66 17.07 -0.30
C ARG A 128 -7.55 15.56 -0.11
N TYR A 129 -6.44 15.06 0.42
CA TYR A 129 -6.26 13.62 0.66
C TYR A 129 -7.11 13.11 1.84
N LEU A 130 -7.38 13.98 2.82
CA LEU A 130 -8.21 13.66 3.99
C LEU A 130 -9.73 13.83 3.73
N ASP A 131 -10.11 14.67 2.76
CA ASP A 131 -11.50 14.95 2.36
C ASP A 131 -12.25 13.74 1.78
#